data_AF-A7SXK5-F1
#
_entry.id   AF-A7SXK5-F1
#
_cell.length_a   1.000
_cell.length_b   1.000
_cell.length_c   1.000
_cell.angle_alpha   90.00
_cell.angle_beta   90.00
_cell.angle_gamma   90.00
#
_symmetry.space_group_name_H-M   'P 1'
#
loop_
_entity.id
_entity.type
_entity.pdbx_description
1 polymer ?
#
loop_
_entity_poly.entity_id
_entity_poly.type
_entity_poly.pdbx_seq_one_letter_code
_entity_poly.pdbx_strand_id
1 'polypeptide(L)'
;MGKIGFFSGNPSVETVKGFLHIYKNNEMTSLNQGISRSQTICMLAVPAKLTCIDLLQFVAPSEEFIENIKIIRDASPNQYMALIKFKNQAHEFYNTFNGQQYNSFEEEVCHLVYVAKVEIVKSSEGASLACPGLTELPKCPVCLERMDESVEGVLTILCNHSFHGSCLSKWSDTTCPVCRYLQTPETTTENKCFMCDSRESLWICLICGHIGCGRYQSSHAYRHFEDTNHTYSLQLGTQRVWDYTGDNYVHRLVQNKTDGKLVEFVGDDEKLDSLTLEYTYLLTNQLENQRLYFQEKVTRIETEAAAQVAEEEERSKKTLEECKKLEMKLADCEKEKRNFEKKYNQVVGKVGKLVNELKEEKELNKCLRENQAAWQEKVIEIENKFQESEKIRTTEVRELQEQVADLMHHLQAQEAIACAPQETRQELQEGQMFVGEGSSSQNRKPRRKHR
;
A
#
# COMPACT_ATOMS: atom_id res chain seq x y z
N MET A 1 40.65 -7.39 5.10
CA MET A 1 39.19 -7.42 5.33
C MET A 1 38.51 -7.56 3.99
N GLY A 2 38.05 -8.76 3.63
CA GLY A 2 37.46 -9.06 2.31
C GLY A 2 35.99 -8.67 2.28
N LYS A 3 35.67 -7.49 1.73
CA LYS A 3 34.30 -7.08 1.42
C LYS A 3 34.10 -7.21 -0.08
N ILE A 4 33.10 -7.98 -0.51
CA ILE A 4 32.72 -8.09 -1.93
C ILE A 4 31.36 -7.43 -2.13
N GLY A 5 31.31 -6.41 -2.98
CA GLY A 5 30.05 -5.80 -3.40
C GLY A 5 29.31 -6.74 -4.35
N PHE A 6 28.01 -6.93 -4.15
CA PHE A 6 27.16 -7.71 -5.06
C PHE A 6 25.90 -6.96 -5.44
N PHE A 7 25.31 -7.36 -6.57
CA PHE A 7 24.00 -6.91 -7.01
C PHE A 7 23.14 -8.09 -7.48
N SER A 8 21.83 -7.96 -7.29
CA SER A 8 20.80 -8.93 -7.70
C SER A 8 19.49 -8.20 -7.95
N GLY A 9 18.76 -8.59 -8.98
CA GLY A 9 17.47 -8.03 -9.35
C GLY A 9 17.38 -7.75 -10.85
N ASN A 10 16.16 -7.61 -11.36
CA ASN A 10 15.95 -7.17 -12.74
C ASN A 10 16.22 -5.66 -12.83
N PRO A 11 17.19 -5.20 -13.65
CA PRO A 11 17.51 -3.77 -13.81
C PRO A 11 16.30 -2.90 -14.19
N SER A 12 15.28 -3.48 -14.82
CA SER A 12 14.08 -2.78 -15.27
C SER A 12 12.96 -2.72 -14.22
N VAL A 13 13.08 -3.43 -13.09
CA VAL A 13 12.03 -3.53 -12.06
C VAL A 13 12.57 -3.13 -10.70
N GLU A 14 13.62 -3.81 -10.22
CA GLU A 14 14.25 -3.52 -8.93
C GLU A 14 15.66 -4.09 -8.92
N THR A 15 16.64 -3.30 -8.46
CA THR A 15 18.03 -3.75 -8.29
C THR A 15 18.43 -3.62 -6.83
N VAL A 16 18.72 -4.76 -6.20
CA VAL A 16 19.22 -4.85 -4.83
C VAL A 16 20.73 -4.87 -4.87
N LYS A 17 21.37 -3.96 -4.13
CA LYS A 17 22.84 -3.91 -3.96
C LYS A 17 23.19 -4.27 -2.52
N GLY A 18 24.35 -4.88 -2.30
CA GLY A 18 24.76 -5.28 -0.97
C GLY A 18 26.25 -5.58 -0.86
N PHE A 19 26.69 -5.89 0.36
CA PHE A 19 28.06 -6.26 0.66
C PHE A 19 28.10 -7.63 1.36
N LEU A 20 28.98 -8.49 0.85
CA LEU A 20 29.36 -9.74 1.47
C LEU A 20 30.63 -9.54 2.30
N HIS A 21 30.55 -9.91 3.57
CA HIS A 21 31.72 -9.94 4.46
C HIS A 21 32.23 -11.37 4.54
N ILE A 22 33.44 -11.60 4.02
CA ILE A 22 34.05 -12.93 3.94
C ILE A 22 35.12 -13.09 5.02
N TYR A 23 35.14 -14.23 5.71
CA TYR A 23 36.22 -14.57 6.64
C TYR A 23 37.50 -14.89 5.87
N LYS A 24 38.62 -14.28 6.26
CA LYS A 24 39.96 -14.85 6.05
C LYS A 24 40.59 -14.99 7.44
N ASN A 25 40.63 -16.20 7.99
CA ASN A 25 41.46 -16.45 9.15
C ASN A 25 42.92 -16.28 8.73
N ASN A 26 43.66 -15.44 9.45
CA ASN A 26 45.04 -15.11 9.13
C ASN A 26 46.05 -16.14 9.68
N GLU A 27 45.57 -17.32 10.06
CA GLU A 27 46.38 -18.45 10.52
C GLU A 27 45.92 -19.69 9.76
N MET A 28 46.87 -20.46 9.23
CA MET A 28 46.66 -21.81 8.69
C MET A 28 46.10 -22.71 9.78
N THR A 29 44.78 -22.70 9.99
CA THR A 29 44.13 -23.51 11.01
C THR A 29 43.71 -24.84 10.40
N SER A 30 44.35 -25.91 10.85
CA SER A 30 44.01 -27.29 10.53
C SER A 30 42.56 -27.61 10.89
N LEU A 31 41.94 -28.48 10.09
CA LEU A 31 40.52 -28.86 10.05
C LEU A 31 39.86 -29.33 11.37
N ASN A 32 40.57 -29.36 12.50
CA ASN A 32 40.19 -30.15 13.69
C ASN A 32 39.88 -29.37 14.98
N GLN A 33 39.57 -28.07 14.95
CA GLN A 33 39.15 -27.38 16.19
C GLN A 33 37.83 -26.62 16.01
N GLY A 34 36.89 -26.94 16.90
CA GLY A 34 35.49 -26.52 16.93
C GLY A 34 35.30 -25.01 17.06
N ILE A 35 35.47 -24.32 15.95
CA ILE A 35 35.01 -22.95 15.74
C ILE A 35 33.65 -23.06 15.07
N SER A 36 32.60 -22.47 15.67
CA SER A 36 31.27 -22.38 15.06
C SER A 36 31.36 -21.56 13.76
N ARG A 37 31.54 -22.26 12.63
CA ARG A 37 31.57 -21.66 11.29
C ARG A 37 30.15 -21.30 10.86
N SER A 38 30.01 -20.29 10.01
CA SER A 38 28.72 -19.90 9.47
C SER A 38 28.10 -21.06 8.68
N GLN A 39 26.78 -21.23 8.78
CA GLN A 39 26.03 -22.19 7.96
C GLN A 39 25.77 -21.67 6.53
N THR A 40 26.42 -20.56 6.16
CA THR A 40 26.31 -19.93 4.84
C THR A 40 27.65 -19.95 4.14
N ILE A 41 27.66 -20.51 2.93
CA ILE A 41 28.82 -20.63 2.04
C ILE A 41 28.53 -19.85 0.75
N CYS A 42 29.55 -19.16 0.24
CA CYS A 42 29.53 -18.53 -1.07
C CYS A 42 30.41 -19.33 -2.03
N MET A 43 29.84 -19.74 -3.16
CA MET A 43 30.59 -20.20 -4.33
C MET A 43 31.06 -18.97 -5.10
N LEU A 44 32.37 -18.79 -5.23
CA LEU A 44 32.96 -17.68 -5.96
C LEU A 44 33.24 -18.06 -7.42
N ALA A 45 33.18 -17.06 -8.30
CA ALA A 45 33.61 -17.15 -9.69
C ALA A 45 32.98 -18.32 -10.47
N VAL A 46 31.70 -18.61 -10.23
CA VAL A 46 30.99 -19.66 -10.97
C VAL A 46 30.84 -19.19 -12.43
N PRO A 47 31.32 -19.96 -13.41
CA PRO A 47 31.29 -19.56 -14.83
C PRO A 47 29.87 -19.34 -15.33
N ALA A 48 29.62 -18.26 -16.08
CA ALA A 48 28.28 -17.94 -16.60
C ALA A 48 27.72 -18.99 -17.59
N LYS A 49 28.59 -19.86 -18.13
CA LYS A 49 28.20 -21.00 -18.97
C LYS A 49 27.49 -22.10 -18.18
N LEU A 50 27.78 -22.23 -16.88
CA LEU A 50 27.05 -23.13 -15.99
C LEU A 50 25.70 -22.50 -15.70
N THR A 51 24.64 -23.18 -16.13
CA THR A 51 23.28 -22.73 -15.88
C THR A 51 22.87 -23.03 -14.43
N CYS A 52 21.75 -22.47 -13.99
CA CYS A 52 21.16 -22.82 -12.69
C CYS A 52 20.89 -24.32 -12.55
N ILE A 53 20.55 -24.98 -13.66
CA ILE A 53 20.27 -26.42 -13.70
C ILE A 53 21.56 -27.21 -13.47
N ASP A 54 22.65 -26.84 -14.16
CA ASP A 54 23.96 -27.47 -13.98
C ASP A 54 24.47 -27.29 -12.54
N LEU A 55 24.25 -26.10 -11.97
CA LEU A 55 24.59 -25.82 -10.58
C LEU A 55 23.78 -26.68 -9.61
N LEU A 56 22.46 -26.82 -9.83
CA LEU A 56 21.60 -27.68 -9.01
C LEU A 56 22.03 -29.15 -9.10
N GLN A 57 22.41 -29.62 -10.29
CA GLN A 57 22.93 -30.97 -10.49
C GLN A 57 24.26 -31.19 -9.76
N PHE A 58 25.14 -30.18 -9.74
CA PHE A 58 26.40 -30.22 -9.01
C PHE A 58 26.19 -30.30 -7.49
N VAL A 59 25.22 -29.56 -6.94
CA VAL A 59 24.92 -29.57 -5.49
C VAL A 59 23.89 -30.63 -5.05
N ALA A 60 23.32 -31.37 -6.00
CA ALA A 60 22.29 -32.39 -5.75
C ALA A 60 22.63 -33.39 -4.63
N PRO A 61 23.87 -33.88 -4.46
CA PRO A 61 24.21 -34.79 -3.37
C PRO A 61 24.01 -34.21 -1.97
N SER A 62 23.89 -32.89 -1.83
CA SER A 62 23.70 -32.20 -0.56
C SER A 62 22.36 -31.44 -0.49
N GLU A 63 21.45 -31.64 -1.46
CA GLU A 63 20.17 -30.93 -1.57
C GLU A 63 19.32 -31.03 -0.30
N GLU A 64 19.29 -32.21 0.35
CA GLU A 64 18.51 -32.44 1.58
C GLU A 64 18.89 -31.50 2.74
N PHE A 65 20.13 -31.01 2.74
CA PHE A 65 20.68 -30.16 3.80
C PHE A 65 20.72 -28.68 3.43
N ILE A 66 20.33 -28.33 2.20
CA ILE A 66 20.28 -26.97 1.70
C ILE A 66 18.92 -26.36 2.04
N GLU A 67 18.95 -25.20 2.68
CA GLU A 67 17.76 -24.42 3.02
C GLU A 67 17.42 -23.43 1.90
N ASN A 68 18.43 -22.75 1.35
CA ASN A 68 18.23 -21.73 0.32
C ASN A 68 19.48 -21.57 -0.55
N ILE A 69 19.27 -21.40 -1.86
CA ILE A 69 20.30 -20.99 -2.81
C ILE A 69 19.92 -19.65 -3.42
N LYS A 70 20.83 -18.68 -3.36
CA LYS A 70 20.66 -17.35 -3.95
C LYS A 70 21.79 -17.02 -4.91
N ILE A 71 21.44 -16.74 -6.16
CA ILE A 71 22.39 -16.32 -7.19
C ILE A 71 22.56 -14.80 -7.13
N ILE A 72 23.80 -14.34 -7.11
CA ILE A 72 24.18 -12.92 -7.07
C ILE A 72 25.33 -12.67 -8.05
N ARG A 73 25.55 -11.41 -8.43
CA ARG A 73 26.67 -11.02 -9.30
C ARG A 73 27.57 -10.02 -8.60
N ASP A 74 28.88 -10.11 -8.85
CA ASP A 74 29.85 -9.07 -8.54
C ASP A 74 30.20 -8.26 -9.80
N ALA A 75 31.25 -7.44 -9.74
CA ALA A 75 31.72 -6.65 -10.87
C ALA A 75 32.46 -7.47 -11.95
N SER A 76 32.68 -8.77 -11.75
CA SER A 76 33.46 -9.62 -12.64
C SER A 76 32.61 -10.08 -13.83
N PRO A 77 33.03 -9.82 -15.08
CA PRO A 77 32.29 -10.24 -16.25
C PRO A 77 32.34 -11.77 -16.43
N ASN A 78 31.29 -12.34 -17.01
CA ASN A 78 31.18 -13.78 -17.35
C ASN A 78 31.26 -14.76 -16.17
N GLN A 79 31.08 -14.27 -14.94
CA GLN A 79 31.04 -15.08 -13.73
C GLN A 79 29.89 -14.63 -12.82
N TYR A 80 29.43 -15.51 -11.95
CA TYR A 80 28.46 -15.20 -10.91
C TYR A 80 28.87 -15.85 -9.59
N MET A 81 28.21 -15.45 -8.50
CA MET A 81 28.39 -16.07 -7.19
C MET A 81 27.08 -16.72 -6.73
N ALA A 82 27.17 -17.82 -6.01
CA ALA A 82 26.01 -18.50 -5.44
C ALA A 82 26.14 -18.57 -3.91
N LEU A 83 25.19 -17.98 -3.19
CA LEU A 83 25.07 -18.10 -1.74
C LEU A 83 24.22 -19.29 -1.40
N ILE A 84 24.76 -20.22 -0.63
CA ILE A 84 24.06 -21.42 -0.17
C ILE A 84 23.96 -21.36 1.35
N LYS A 85 22.73 -21.41 1.86
CA LYS A 85 22.44 -21.54 3.29
C LYS A 85 22.10 -23.00 3.59
N PHE A 86 22.81 -23.58 4.54
CA PHE A 86 22.63 -24.96 4.99
C PHE A 86 21.91 -25.00 6.34
N LYS A 87 21.23 -26.11 6.61
CA LYS A 87 20.65 -26.39 7.92
C LYS A 87 21.75 -26.68 8.95
N ASN A 88 22.60 -27.69 8.69
CA ASN A 88 23.67 -28.11 9.62
C ASN A 88 24.97 -28.62 8.97
N GLN A 89 24.98 -28.99 7.68
CA GLN A 89 26.12 -29.69 7.03
C GLN A 89 27.02 -28.80 6.15
N ALA A 90 27.08 -27.48 6.40
CA ALA A 90 27.92 -26.57 5.60
C ALA A 90 29.40 -27.02 5.55
N HIS A 91 29.93 -27.53 6.67
CA HIS A 91 31.34 -27.94 6.75
C HIS A 91 31.67 -29.17 5.90
N GLU A 92 30.76 -30.14 5.83
CA GLU A 92 30.93 -31.36 5.04
C GLU A 92 30.90 -31.04 3.54
N PHE A 93 29.98 -30.14 3.14
CA PHE A 93 29.91 -29.61 1.79
C PHE A 93 31.21 -28.89 1.40
N TYR A 94 31.74 -28.03 2.28
CA TYR A 94 33.00 -27.32 2.03
C TYR A 94 34.16 -28.29 1.76
N ASN A 95 34.32 -29.33 2.60
CA ASN A 95 35.44 -30.26 2.46
C ASN A 95 35.33 -31.14 1.20
N THR A 96 34.11 -31.43 0.76
CA THR A 96 33.86 -32.31 -0.36
C THR A 96 33.98 -31.58 -1.69
N PHE A 97 33.42 -30.37 -1.80
CA PHE A 97 33.25 -29.67 -3.07
C PHE A 97 34.28 -28.53 -3.30
N ASN A 98 34.99 -28.06 -2.27
CA ASN A 98 36.00 -27.03 -2.45
C ASN A 98 37.22 -27.58 -3.21
N GLY A 99 37.53 -27.00 -4.36
CA GLY A 99 38.61 -27.44 -5.26
C GLY A 99 38.21 -28.56 -6.23
N GLN A 100 36.94 -28.99 -6.24
CA GLN A 100 36.46 -29.93 -7.26
C GLN A 100 36.12 -29.22 -8.57
N GLN A 101 36.35 -29.90 -9.69
CA GLN A 101 35.91 -29.43 -11.01
C GLN A 101 34.39 -29.53 -11.14
N TYR A 102 33.79 -28.55 -11.82
CA TYR A 102 32.34 -28.53 -12.07
C TYR A 102 31.90 -29.62 -13.05
N ASN A 103 32.74 -29.93 -14.03
CA ASN A 103 32.51 -30.95 -15.04
C ASN A 103 33.87 -31.52 -15.50
N SER A 104 33.87 -32.65 -16.22
CA SER A 104 35.11 -33.27 -16.73
C SER A 104 35.69 -32.58 -17.97
N PHE A 105 35.07 -31.50 -18.46
CA PHE A 105 35.43 -30.83 -19.70
C PHE A 105 36.13 -29.49 -19.49
N GLU A 106 35.96 -28.86 -18.34
CA GLU A 106 36.50 -27.55 -18.01
C GLU A 106 37.51 -27.64 -16.86
N GLU A 107 38.60 -26.89 -16.96
CA GLU A 107 39.67 -26.85 -15.94
C GLU A 107 39.28 -25.99 -14.72
N GLU A 108 38.10 -25.37 -14.73
CA GLU A 108 37.63 -24.47 -13.68
C GLU A 108 37.15 -25.25 -12.45
N VAL A 109 37.69 -24.88 -11.29
CA VAL A 109 37.41 -25.52 -10.00
C VAL A 109 36.50 -24.66 -9.12
N CYS A 110 35.69 -25.33 -8.32
CA CYS A 110 34.78 -24.72 -7.38
C CYS A 110 35.54 -24.10 -6.21
N HIS A 111 35.39 -22.79 -6.02
CA HIS A 111 35.99 -22.07 -4.90
C HIS A 111 34.92 -21.71 -3.88
N LEU A 112 34.99 -22.31 -2.69
CA LEU A 112 34.03 -22.11 -1.61
C LEU A 112 34.62 -21.19 -0.54
N VAL A 113 33.78 -20.33 0.03
CA VAL A 113 34.17 -19.48 1.17
C VAL A 113 33.04 -19.28 2.15
N TYR A 114 33.37 -19.22 3.44
CA TYR A 114 32.41 -18.96 4.50
C TYR A 114 32.02 -17.48 4.56
N VAL A 115 30.72 -17.21 4.64
CA VAL A 115 30.16 -15.86 4.70
C VAL A 115 29.87 -15.47 6.15
N ALA A 116 30.50 -14.40 6.62
CA ALA A 116 30.33 -13.88 7.98
C ALA A 116 29.02 -13.12 8.15
N LYS A 117 28.71 -12.25 7.17
CA LYS A 117 27.55 -11.36 7.21
C LYS A 117 27.19 -10.95 5.79
N VAL A 118 25.88 -10.88 5.52
CA VAL A 118 25.33 -10.29 4.29
C VAL A 118 24.64 -9.00 4.67
N GLU A 119 25.09 -7.87 4.11
CA GLU A 119 24.44 -6.57 4.28
C GLU A 119 23.73 -6.20 2.98
N ILE A 120 22.43 -5.90 3.07
CA ILE A 120 21.59 -5.55 1.92
C ILE A 120 21.20 -4.09 2.04
N VAL A 121 21.49 -3.31 0.99
CA VAL A 121 21.08 -1.91 0.86
C VAL A 121 19.90 -1.89 -0.12
N LYS A 122 18.67 -1.94 0.41
CA LYS A 122 17.45 -1.82 -0.42
C LYS A 122 17.25 -0.37 -0.85
N SER A 123 16.79 -0.17 -2.08
CA SER A 123 16.41 1.15 -2.62
C SER A 123 14.89 1.35 -2.75
N SER A 124 14.05 0.47 -2.18
CA SER A 124 12.61 0.69 -2.17
C SER A 124 11.98 0.27 -0.83
N GLU A 125 11.32 1.23 -0.18
CA GLU A 125 10.31 0.96 0.86
C GLU A 125 9.05 0.48 0.15
N GLY A 126 8.61 -0.75 0.44
CA GLY A 126 7.41 -1.30 -0.15
C GLY A 126 7.07 -2.70 0.35
N ALA A 127 6.20 -2.75 1.37
CA ALA A 127 5.09 -3.70 1.57
C ALA A 127 5.01 -4.31 2.97
N SER A 128 3.86 -4.01 3.59
CA SER A 128 3.12 -4.80 4.58
C SER A 128 3.71 -4.98 5.99
N LEU A 129 2.99 -4.46 6.99
CA LEU A 129 3.19 -4.74 8.40
C LEU A 129 3.01 -6.25 8.66
N ALA A 130 4.10 -6.96 8.98
CA ALA A 130 4.04 -8.34 9.44
C ALA A 130 3.43 -8.41 10.85
N CYS A 131 2.47 -9.33 11.05
CA CYS A 131 1.97 -9.68 12.38
C CYS A 131 3.10 -10.38 13.17
N PRO A 132 3.38 -10.04 14.43
CA PRO A 132 4.48 -10.65 15.18
C PRO A 132 4.29 -12.17 15.33
N GLY A 133 5.19 -12.95 14.72
CA GLY A 133 5.27 -14.41 14.90
C GLY A 133 4.81 -15.29 13.74
N LEU A 134 4.41 -14.73 12.60
CA LEU A 134 4.04 -15.51 11.40
C LEU A 134 4.66 -14.90 10.14
N THR A 135 5.53 -15.65 9.46
CA THR A 135 6.07 -15.32 8.14
C THR A 135 5.14 -15.91 7.08
N GLU A 136 4.51 -15.08 6.24
CA GLU A 136 3.82 -15.58 5.06
C GLU A 136 4.85 -16.12 4.06
N LEU A 137 4.88 -17.43 3.88
CA LEU A 137 5.77 -18.08 2.92
C LEU A 137 5.26 -17.81 1.49
N PRO A 138 6.10 -17.28 0.59
CA PRO A 138 5.71 -17.06 -0.80
C PRO A 138 5.33 -18.39 -1.45
N LYS A 139 4.33 -18.38 -2.34
CA LYS A 139 3.93 -19.57 -3.10
C LYS A 139 4.81 -19.70 -4.33
N CYS A 140 5.24 -20.92 -4.66
CA CYS A 140 6.00 -21.18 -5.87
C CYS A 140 5.13 -20.83 -7.10
N PRO A 141 5.57 -19.95 -8.00
CA PRO A 141 4.79 -19.60 -9.20
C PRO A 141 4.59 -20.75 -10.19
N VAL A 142 5.34 -21.84 -10.03
CA VAL A 142 5.31 -23.01 -10.93
C VAL A 142 4.32 -24.07 -10.42
N CYS A 143 4.41 -24.51 -9.17
CA CYS A 143 3.49 -25.51 -8.60
C CYS A 143 2.37 -24.93 -7.73
N LEU A 144 2.41 -23.63 -7.42
CA LEU A 144 1.46 -22.90 -6.56
C LEU A 144 1.42 -23.36 -5.08
N GLU A 145 2.30 -24.28 -4.69
CA GLU A 145 2.47 -24.73 -3.31
C GLU A 145 3.29 -23.72 -2.50
N ARG A 146 3.19 -23.79 -1.16
CA ARG A 146 3.93 -22.91 -0.25
C ARG A 146 5.40 -23.31 -0.24
N MET A 147 6.30 -22.34 -0.45
CA MET A 147 7.74 -22.56 -0.35
C MET A 147 8.13 -22.63 1.13
N ASP A 148 8.12 -23.83 1.72
CA ASP A 148 8.60 -24.07 3.07
C ASP A 148 10.12 -24.32 3.06
N GLU A 149 10.87 -23.38 3.65
CA GLU A 149 12.32 -23.45 3.87
C GLU A 149 12.75 -24.76 4.60
N SER A 150 11.80 -25.40 5.27
CA SER A 150 12.04 -26.60 6.08
C SER A 150 12.05 -27.90 5.28
N VAL A 151 11.44 -27.96 4.09
CA VAL A 151 11.12 -29.24 3.40
C VAL A 151 11.69 -29.34 1.98
N GLU A 152 11.77 -28.26 1.20
CA GLU A 152 12.30 -28.28 -0.17
C GLU A 152 13.29 -27.12 -0.42
N GLY A 153 14.38 -27.38 -1.14
CA GLY A 153 15.38 -26.36 -1.45
C GLY A 153 14.79 -25.23 -2.31
N VAL A 154 14.76 -24.02 -1.76
CA VAL A 154 14.27 -22.82 -2.49
C VAL A 154 15.42 -22.16 -3.23
N LEU A 155 15.27 -21.97 -4.54
CA LEU A 155 16.21 -21.28 -5.40
C LEU A 155 15.69 -19.88 -5.76
N THR A 156 16.47 -18.86 -5.46
CA THR A 156 16.23 -17.47 -5.87
C THR A 156 17.20 -17.09 -6.99
N ILE A 157 16.65 -16.86 -8.18
CA ILE A 157 17.40 -16.48 -9.38
C ILE A 157 17.57 -14.96 -9.48
N LEU A 158 18.42 -14.50 -10.40
CA LEU A 158 18.90 -13.12 -10.47
C LEU A 158 17.84 -12.01 -10.53
N CYS A 159 16.62 -12.29 -10.99
CA CYS A 159 15.53 -11.31 -10.96
C CYS A 159 14.83 -11.19 -9.59
N ASN A 160 15.34 -11.84 -8.54
CA ASN A 160 14.75 -11.95 -7.19
C ASN A 160 13.39 -12.70 -7.11
N HIS A 161 13.05 -13.51 -8.13
CA HIS A 161 11.96 -14.48 -8.01
C HIS A 161 12.47 -15.82 -7.45
N SER A 162 11.68 -16.42 -6.58
CA SER A 162 12.00 -17.67 -5.87
C SER A 162 11.12 -18.82 -6.33
N PHE A 163 11.70 -20.02 -6.45
CA PHE A 163 11.06 -21.25 -6.92
C PHE A 163 11.56 -22.46 -6.12
N HIS A 164 10.81 -23.57 -6.07
CA HIS A 164 11.39 -24.85 -5.67
C HIS A 164 12.43 -25.29 -6.70
N GLY A 165 13.58 -25.81 -6.27
CA GLY A 165 14.62 -26.33 -7.16
C GLY A 165 14.08 -27.39 -8.13
N SER A 166 13.22 -28.28 -7.61
CA SER A 166 12.50 -29.32 -8.37
C SER A 166 11.54 -28.80 -9.44
N CYS A 167 11.02 -27.57 -9.27
CA CYS A 167 10.12 -26.92 -10.20
C CYS A 167 10.88 -26.17 -11.29
N LEU A 168 12.00 -25.54 -10.95
CA LEU A 168 12.85 -24.88 -11.94
C LEU A 168 13.61 -25.89 -12.81
N SER A 169 14.04 -27.03 -12.26
CA SER A 169 14.72 -28.07 -13.03
C SER A 169 13.86 -28.70 -14.14
N LYS A 170 12.53 -28.65 -13.99
CA LYS A 170 11.57 -29.11 -15.01
C LYS A 170 11.29 -28.05 -16.09
N TRP A 171 11.78 -26.83 -15.92
CA TRP A 171 11.61 -25.74 -16.87
C TRP A 171 12.70 -25.81 -17.93
N SER A 172 12.33 -25.83 -19.22
CA SER A 172 13.27 -26.06 -20.33
C SER A 172 14.13 -24.86 -20.70
N ASP A 173 13.71 -23.65 -20.34
CA ASP A 173 14.33 -22.41 -20.80
C ASP A 173 15.21 -21.79 -19.71
N THR A 174 16.28 -21.08 -20.09
CA THR A 174 17.16 -20.34 -19.17
C THR A 174 16.58 -19.00 -18.70
N THR A 175 15.27 -18.81 -18.87
CA THR A 175 14.53 -17.58 -18.52
C THR A 175 13.67 -17.78 -17.27
N CYS A 176 13.42 -16.71 -16.52
CA CYS A 176 12.54 -16.73 -15.36
C CYS A 176 11.09 -17.03 -15.77
N PRO A 177 10.39 -18.01 -15.15
CA PRO A 177 8.98 -18.28 -15.43
C PRO A 177 8.03 -17.10 -15.18
N VAL A 178 8.41 -16.15 -14.32
CA VAL A 178 7.58 -14.99 -13.93
C VAL A 178 7.82 -13.79 -14.84
N CYS A 179 9.08 -13.36 -15.00
CA CYS A 179 9.40 -12.12 -15.71
C CYS A 179 10.22 -12.32 -16.98
N ARG A 180 10.50 -13.56 -17.38
CA ARG A 180 11.31 -13.96 -18.54
C ARG A 180 12.74 -13.38 -18.57
N TYR A 181 13.18 -12.73 -17.48
CA TYR A 181 14.55 -12.28 -17.31
C TYR A 181 15.50 -13.48 -17.15
N LEU A 182 16.72 -13.35 -17.65
CA LEU A 182 17.69 -14.45 -17.69
C LEU A 182 18.07 -14.94 -16.28
N GLN A 183 18.14 -16.26 -16.14
CA GLN A 183 18.49 -16.92 -14.88
C GLN A 183 19.98 -16.74 -14.52
N THR A 184 20.86 -16.63 -15.52
CA THR A 184 22.32 -16.43 -15.42
C THR A 184 22.80 -15.28 -16.34
N PRO A 185 24.02 -14.72 -16.18
CA PRO A 185 24.57 -13.73 -17.10
C PRO A 185 24.65 -14.25 -18.54
N GLU A 186 24.14 -13.45 -19.49
CA GLU A 186 24.49 -13.64 -20.90
C GLU A 186 26.00 -13.46 -21.07
N THR A 187 26.63 -14.39 -21.78
CA THR A 187 27.97 -14.14 -22.33
C THR A 187 27.82 -13.04 -23.38
N THR A 188 28.56 -11.94 -23.22
CA THR A 188 28.48 -10.77 -24.11
C THR A 188 28.89 -11.16 -25.54
N THR A 189 27.91 -11.50 -26.38
CA THR A 189 28.11 -12.05 -27.72
C THR A 189 27.52 -11.18 -28.84
N GLU A 190 27.21 -9.91 -28.58
CA GLU A 190 26.67 -9.02 -29.63
C GLU A 190 27.57 -7.82 -29.93
N ASN A 191 28.85 -8.08 -30.23
CA ASN A 191 29.63 -7.11 -30.99
C ASN A 191 29.14 -7.16 -32.44
N LYS A 192 28.70 -6.02 -32.98
CA LYS A 192 28.27 -5.88 -34.38
C LYS A 192 28.81 -4.59 -34.97
N CYS A 193 29.00 -4.55 -36.28
CA CYS A 193 29.46 -3.35 -36.97
C CYS A 193 28.39 -2.25 -36.89
N PHE A 194 28.78 -1.04 -36.49
CA PHE A 194 27.85 0.09 -36.34
C PHE A 194 27.17 0.56 -37.64
N MET A 195 27.68 0.16 -38.80
CA MET A 195 27.20 0.64 -40.10
C MET A 195 26.41 -0.42 -40.90
N CYS A 196 26.70 -1.71 -40.74
CA CYS A 196 26.03 -2.77 -41.52
C CYS A 196 25.58 -3.98 -40.70
N ASP A 197 25.63 -3.89 -39.37
CA ASP A 197 25.24 -4.97 -38.45
C ASP A 197 25.98 -6.31 -38.67
N SER A 198 27.05 -6.34 -39.47
CA SER A 198 27.91 -7.52 -39.63
C SER A 198 28.43 -7.98 -38.27
N ARG A 199 28.41 -9.29 -38.04
CA ARG A 199 28.91 -9.94 -36.81
C ARG A 199 30.27 -10.63 -37.02
N GLU A 200 30.81 -10.59 -38.23
CA GLU A 200 32.03 -11.28 -38.60
C GLU A 200 33.17 -10.29 -38.86
N SER A 201 34.42 -10.71 -38.61
CA SER A 201 35.63 -9.90 -38.88
C SER A 201 35.51 -8.46 -38.38
N LEU A 202 35.24 -8.32 -37.08
CA LEU A 202 35.01 -7.03 -36.44
C LEU A 202 36.31 -6.43 -35.91
N TRP A 203 36.41 -5.12 -36.00
CA TRP A 203 37.56 -4.33 -35.61
C TRP A 203 37.12 -3.18 -34.72
N ILE A 204 37.69 -3.09 -33.52
CA ILE A 204 37.42 -1.99 -32.59
C ILE A 204 38.54 -0.95 -32.67
N CYS A 205 38.18 0.31 -32.87
CA CYS A 205 39.11 1.42 -32.86
C CYS A 205 39.66 1.62 -31.43
N LEU A 206 40.99 1.63 -31.28
CA LEU A 206 41.64 1.79 -29.97
C LEU A 206 41.60 3.23 -29.44
N ILE A 207 41.26 4.21 -30.28
CA ILE A 207 41.23 5.62 -29.91
C ILE A 207 39.84 6.02 -29.40
N CYS A 208 38.76 5.51 -30.02
CA CYS A 208 37.39 5.96 -29.73
C CYS A 208 36.37 4.83 -29.48
N GLY A 209 36.76 3.56 -29.61
CA GLY A 209 35.86 2.43 -29.38
C GLY A 209 34.87 2.12 -30.50
N HIS A 210 34.95 2.78 -31.66
CA HIS A 210 34.10 2.48 -32.82
C HIS A 210 34.34 1.05 -33.34
N ILE A 211 33.27 0.26 -33.57
CA ILE A 211 33.34 -1.11 -34.08
C ILE A 211 32.94 -1.14 -35.57
N GLY A 212 33.91 -1.45 -36.42
CA GLY A 212 33.75 -1.56 -37.87
C GLY A 212 33.99 -2.98 -38.39
N CYS A 213 33.36 -3.33 -39.51
CA CYS A 213 33.65 -4.58 -40.22
C CYS A 213 34.95 -4.47 -41.04
N GLY A 214 35.59 -5.62 -41.25
CA GLY A 214 36.89 -5.73 -41.91
C GLY A 214 36.91 -5.37 -43.40
N ARG A 215 38.12 -5.23 -43.95
CA ARG A 215 38.38 -4.84 -45.35
C ARG A 215 37.70 -5.74 -46.38
N TYR A 216 37.64 -7.04 -46.10
CA TYR A 216 37.04 -8.05 -47.00
C TYR A 216 35.51 -8.13 -46.93
N GLN A 217 34.86 -7.25 -46.15
CA GLN A 217 33.39 -7.16 -46.06
C GLN A 217 32.91 -5.83 -46.64
N SER A 218 32.64 -4.84 -45.81
CA SER A 218 32.23 -3.50 -46.24
C SER A 218 33.21 -2.41 -45.80
N SER A 219 34.37 -2.83 -45.25
CA SER A 219 35.49 -1.96 -44.89
C SER A 219 35.12 -0.76 -44.01
N HIS A 220 34.13 -0.91 -43.12
CA HIS A 220 33.68 0.18 -42.26
C HIS A 220 34.72 0.60 -41.22
N ALA A 221 35.60 -0.31 -40.79
CA ALA A 221 36.72 0.05 -39.94
C ALA A 221 37.75 0.94 -40.67
N TYR A 222 37.93 0.73 -41.98
CA TYR A 222 38.80 1.55 -42.83
C TYR A 222 38.20 2.92 -43.11
N ARG A 223 36.91 2.98 -43.47
CA ARG A 223 36.20 4.27 -43.66
C ARG A 223 36.22 5.11 -42.39
N HIS A 224 36.02 4.49 -41.23
CA HIS A 224 36.13 5.16 -39.93
C HIS A 224 37.53 5.80 -39.75
N PHE A 225 38.59 5.12 -40.17
CA PHE A 225 39.94 5.69 -40.19
C PHE A 225 40.04 6.89 -41.16
N GLU A 226 39.51 6.80 -42.38
CA GLU A 226 39.53 7.92 -43.35
C GLU A 226 38.77 9.15 -42.81
N ASP A 227 37.65 8.96 -42.12
CA ASP A 227 36.81 10.03 -41.62
C ASP A 227 37.39 10.71 -40.35
N THR A 228 38.04 9.94 -39.48
CA THR A 228 38.45 10.40 -38.13
C THR A 228 39.96 10.49 -37.93
N ASN A 229 40.76 10.01 -38.88
CA ASN A 229 42.21 9.79 -38.73
C ASN A 229 42.60 8.93 -37.52
N HIS A 230 41.72 8.03 -37.09
CA HIS A 230 42.04 7.06 -36.04
C HIS A 230 42.83 5.87 -36.62
N THR A 231 44.15 5.90 -36.45
CA THR A 231 45.09 5.05 -37.18
C THR A 231 45.15 3.58 -36.71
N TYR A 232 44.61 3.25 -35.54
CA TYR A 232 44.74 1.92 -34.94
C TYR A 232 43.41 1.23 -34.64
N SER A 233 43.31 -0.03 -35.04
CA SER A 233 42.17 -0.88 -34.70
C SER A 233 42.58 -2.31 -34.33
N LEU A 234 41.86 -2.91 -33.39
CA LEU A 234 42.07 -4.25 -32.86
C LEU A 234 41.04 -5.22 -33.44
N GLN A 235 41.49 -6.35 -33.97
CA GLN A 235 40.61 -7.41 -34.43
C GLN A 235 39.98 -8.15 -33.25
N LEU A 236 38.65 -8.09 -33.15
CA LEU A 236 37.89 -8.84 -32.15
C LEU A 236 38.00 -10.34 -32.46
N GLY A 237 38.51 -11.11 -31.50
CA GLY A 237 38.71 -12.57 -31.59
C GLY A 237 40.16 -13.02 -31.69
N THR A 238 41.06 -12.26 -32.32
CA THR A 238 42.48 -12.66 -32.46
C THR A 238 43.48 -11.73 -31.77
N GLN A 239 43.00 -10.67 -31.10
CA GLN A 239 43.82 -9.67 -30.40
C GLN A 239 44.93 -9.02 -31.24
N ARG A 240 44.80 -9.00 -32.57
CA ARG A 240 45.77 -8.41 -33.50
C ARG A 240 45.45 -6.95 -33.76
N VAL A 241 46.45 -6.07 -33.66
CA VAL A 241 46.29 -4.64 -33.95
C VAL A 241 46.76 -4.36 -35.38
N TRP A 242 45.96 -3.63 -36.12
CA TRP A 242 46.25 -3.15 -37.46
C TRP A 242 46.52 -1.65 -37.45
N ASP A 243 47.62 -1.25 -38.09
CA ASP A 243 47.95 0.15 -38.38
C ASP A 243 47.48 0.49 -39.81
N TYR A 244 46.54 1.43 -39.92
CA TYR A 244 46.03 1.88 -41.22
C TYR A 244 47.01 2.77 -41.99
N THR A 245 47.96 3.41 -41.30
CA THR A 245 48.97 4.28 -41.92
C THR A 245 50.23 3.53 -42.35
N GLY A 246 50.66 2.55 -41.56
CA GLY A 246 51.77 1.65 -41.88
C GLY A 246 51.39 0.47 -42.77
N ASP A 247 50.10 0.24 -42.97
CA ASP A 247 49.50 -0.88 -43.73
C ASP A 247 50.06 -2.26 -43.32
N ASN A 248 50.31 -2.44 -42.02
CA ASN A 248 50.88 -3.64 -41.43
C ASN A 248 50.24 -3.99 -40.07
N TYR A 249 50.44 -5.24 -39.64
CA TYR A 249 50.12 -5.67 -38.28
C TYR A 249 51.18 -5.19 -37.31
N VAL A 250 50.76 -4.61 -36.18
CA VAL A 250 51.72 -4.09 -35.20
C VAL A 250 52.10 -5.16 -34.19
N HIS A 251 53.40 -5.45 -34.07
CA HIS A 251 53.93 -6.41 -33.10
C HIS A 251 54.34 -5.78 -31.76
N ARG A 252 54.57 -4.46 -31.69
CA ARG A 252 54.72 -3.68 -30.44
C ARG A 252 54.63 -2.17 -30.73
N LEU A 253 53.73 -1.45 -30.03
CA LEU A 253 53.54 0.00 -30.20
C LEU A 253 54.38 0.77 -29.17
N VAL A 254 55.27 1.68 -29.61
CA VAL A 254 55.96 2.65 -28.73
C VAL A 254 55.68 4.07 -29.21
N GLN A 255 55.36 4.99 -28.29
CA GLN A 255 54.98 6.36 -28.62
C GLN A 255 56.21 7.27 -28.76
N ASN A 256 56.32 7.98 -29.90
CA ASN A 256 57.41 8.90 -30.14
C ASN A 256 57.24 10.20 -29.35
N LYS A 257 58.31 10.66 -28.69
CA LYS A 257 58.30 11.71 -27.65
C LYS A 257 57.99 13.12 -28.16
N THR A 258 58.03 13.40 -29.46
CA THR A 258 57.81 14.75 -30.01
C THR A 258 56.43 14.99 -30.61
N ASP A 259 55.69 13.93 -30.98
CA ASP A 259 54.47 14.07 -31.82
C ASP A 259 53.32 13.12 -31.40
N GLY A 260 53.50 12.32 -30.34
CA GLY A 260 52.46 11.41 -29.84
C GLY A 260 52.09 10.24 -30.76
N LYS A 261 52.76 10.11 -31.91
CA LYS A 261 52.54 9.06 -32.91
C LYS A 261 53.26 7.76 -32.52
N LEU A 262 52.58 6.62 -32.61
CA LEU A 262 53.16 5.30 -32.30
C LEU A 262 54.02 4.81 -33.48
N VAL A 263 55.24 4.34 -33.23
CA VAL A 263 56.22 3.87 -34.24
C VAL A 263 56.88 2.57 -33.77
N GLU A 264 57.32 1.72 -34.70
CA GLU A 264 58.00 0.45 -34.44
C GLU A 264 59.49 0.65 -34.06
N PHE A 265 60.00 -0.17 -33.13
CA PHE A 265 61.36 -0.04 -32.55
C PHE A 265 62.36 -1.02 -33.17
N VAL A 266 63.58 -0.54 -33.46
CA VAL A 266 64.72 -1.34 -33.96
C VAL A 266 66.00 -1.04 -33.13
N GLY A 267 66.36 -1.90 -32.15
CA GLY A 267 67.74 -2.12 -31.66
C GLY A 267 68.25 -1.54 -30.32
N ASP A 268 68.98 -2.40 -29.58
CA ASP A 268 69.95 -2.26 -28.45
C ASP A 268 69.51 -2.30 -26.96
N ASP A 269 70.07 -3.26 -26.20
CA ASP A 269 69.69 -3.66 -24.83
C ASP A 269 70.13 -2.68 -23.71
N GLU A 270 71.23 -1.94 -23.83
CA GLU A 270 71.61 -0.94 -22.79
C GLU A 270 70.72 0.32 -22.83
N LYS A 271 70.22 0.65 -24.02
CA LYS A 271 69.18 1.68 -24.17
C LYS A 271 67.83 1.18 -23.67
N LEU A 272 67.59 -0.13 -23.69
CA LEU A 272 66.39 -0.77 -23.19
C LEU A 272 66.22 -0.52 -21.68
N ASP A 273 67.28 -0.60 -20.88
CA ASP A 273 67.22 -0.33 -19.44
C ASP A 273 66.99 1.15 -19.12
N SER A 274 67.57 2.06 -19.90
CA SER A 274 67.26 3.49 -19.78
C SER A 274 65.81 3.78 -20.19
N LEU A 275 65.32 3.12 -21.25
CA LEU A 275 63.95 3.29 -21.75
C LEU A 275 62.92 2.66 -20.79
N THR A 276 63.25 1.53 -20.16
CA THR A 276 62.38 0.85 -19.19
C THR A 276 62.29 1.66 -17.90
N LEU A 277 63.38 2.30 -17.45
CA LEU A 277 63.37 3.20 -16.31
C LEU A 277 62.51 4.45 -16.58
N GLU A 278 62.65 5.05 -17.75
CA GLU A 278 61.84 6.21 -18.15
C GLU A 278 60.37 5.84 -18.39
N TYR A 279 60.10 4.67 -18.98
CA TYR A 279 58.75 4.12 -19.10
C TYR A 279 58.14 3.84 -17.73
N THR A 280 58.92 3.31 -16.79
CA THR A 280 58.49 3.11 -15.40
C THR A 280 58.16 4.44 -14.74
N TYR A 281 58.96 5.49 -14.94
CA TYR A 281 58.69 6.84 -14.43
C TYR A 281 57.43 7.46 -15.07
N LEU A 282 57.22 7.25 -16.37
CA LEU A 282 56.02 7.73 -17.07
C LEU A 282 54.77 6.98 -16.58
N LEU A 283 54.86 5.67 -16.42
CA LEU A 283 53.77 4.83 -15.92
C LEU A 283 53.43 5.22 -14.48
N THR A 284 54.43 5.44 -13.61
CA THR A 284 54.19 5.88 -12.24
C THR A 284 53.60 7.28 -12.20
N ASN A 285 54.07 8.22 -13.04
CA ASN A 285 53.48 9.55 -13.14
C ASN A 285 52.03 9.51 -13.67
N GLN A 286 51.74 8.68 -14.67
CA GLN A 286 50.40 8.51 -15.21
C GLN A 286 49.45 7.88 -14.17
N LEU A 287 49.90 6.86 -13.44
CA LEU A 287 49.15 6.23 -12.36
C LEU A 287 48.95 7.19 -11.19
N GLU A 288 49.93 8.03 -10.87
CA GLU A 288 49.84 9.06 -9.84
C GLU A 288 48.83 10.15 -10.23
N ASN A 289 48.85 10.63 -11.47
CA ASN A 289 47.87 11.59 -11.97
C ASN A 289 46.45 11.01 -11.99
N GLN A 290 46.30 9.74 -12.40
CA GLN A 290 45.00 9.06 -12.32
C GLN A 290 44.55 8.90 -10.87
N ARG A 291 45.45 8.52 -9.96
CA ARG A 291 45.15 8.41 -8.52
C ARG A 291 44.67 9.74 -7.98
N LEU A 292 45.38 10.84 -8.24
CA LEU A 292 45.01 12.18 -7.79
C LEU A 292 43.65 12.61 -8.36
N TYR A 293 43.40 12.39 -9.66
CA TYR A 293 42.12 12.71 -10.29
C TYR A 293 40.95 11.94 -9.66
N PHE A 294 41.11 10.63 -9.46
CA PHE A 294 40.06 9.83 -8.84
C PHE A 294 39.91 10.12 -7.34
N GLN A 295 40.99 10.43 -6.64
CA GLN A 295 40.95 10.84 -5.25
C GLN A 295 40.19 12.18 -5.10
N GLU A 296 40.47 13.16 -5.95
CA GLU A 296 39.73 14.42 -5.98
C GLU A 296 38.26 14.23 -6.36
N LYS A 297 37.97 13.34 -7.32
CA LYS A 297 36.59 13.02 -7.70
C LYS A 297 35.84 12.33 -6.55
N VAL A 298 36.50 11.43 -5.82
CA VAL A 298 35.93 10.76 -4.64
C VAL A 298 35.69 11.78 -3.53
N THR A 299 36.68 12.62 -3.19
CA THR A 299 36.50 13.64 -2.15
C THR A 299 35.39 14.62 -2.51
N ARG A 300 35.27 15.03 -3.77
CA ARG A 300 34.16 15.88 -4.23
C ARG A 300 32.81 15.21 -4.00
N ILE A 301 32.66 13.95 -4.44
CA ILE A 301 31.42 13.18 -4.22
C ILE A 301 31.13 13.01 -2.73
N GLU A 302 32.14 12.73 -1.90
CA GLU A 302 31.99 12.60 -0.45
C GLU A 302 31.53 13.92 0.18
N THR A 303 32.10 15.06 -0.23
CA THR A 303 31.70 16.39 0.26
C THR A 303 30.29 16.78 -0.18
N GLU A 304 29.92 16.50 -1.43
CA GLU A 304 28.57 16.73 -1.96
C GLU A 304 27.54 15.84 -1.24
N ALA A 305 27.86 14.56 -1.03
CA ALA A 305 27.01 13.64 -0.29
C ALA A 305 26.87 14.06 1.18
N ALA A 306 27.96 14.47 1.85
CA ALA A 306 27.92 14.96 3.22
C ALA A 306 27.07 16.24 3.35
N ALA A 307 27.18 17.15 2.39
CA ALA A 307 26.35 18.37 2.36
C ALA A 307 24.86 18.04 2.18
N GLN A 308 24.52 17.10 1.28
CA GLN A 308 23.14 16.65 1.08
C GLN A 308 22.58 15.98 2.34
N VAL A 309 23.35 15.11 3.00
CA VAL A 309 22.94 14.48 4.26
C VAL A 309 22.69 15.53 5.34
N ALA A 310 23.58 16.52 5.48
CA ALA A 310 23.40 17.60 6.46
C ALA A 310 22.16 18.47 6.19
N GLU A 311 21.89 18.79 4.92
CA GLU A 311 20.69 19.54 4.52
C GLU A 311 19.40 18.75 4.81
N GLU A 312 19.41 17.45 4.49
CA GLU A 312 18.29 16.55 4.76
C GLU A 312 18.03 16.34 6.25
N GLU A 313 19.09 16.21 7.06
CA GLU A 313 18.99 16.13 8.52
C GLU A 313 18.37 17.40 9.11
N GLU A 314 18.77 18.58 8.63
CA GLU A 314 18.22 19.86 9.09
C GLU A 314 16.76 20.02 8.67
N ARG A 315 16.40 19.60 7.45
CA ARG A 315 15.01 19.58 6.99
C ARG A 315 14.16 18.64 7.85
N SER A 316 14.68 17.44 8.17
CA SER A 316 14.02 16.46 9.02
C SER A 316 13.80 16.96 10.46
N LYS A 317 14.76 17.71 11.02
CA LYS A 317 14.59 18.34 12.34
C LYS A 317 13.46 19.37 12.33
N LYS A 318 13.40 20.24 11.31
CA LYS A 318 12.34 21.25 11.17
C LYS A 318 10.95 20.61 11.05
N THR A 319 10.82 19.57 10.21
CA THR A 319 9.54 18.85 10.07
C THR A 319 9.14 18.14 11.36
N LEU A 320 10.10 17.55 12.09
CA LEU A 320 9.84 16.93 13.39
C LEU A 320 9.33 17.94 14.44
N GLU A 321 9.90 19.15 14.47
CA GLU A 321 9.41 20.22 15.34
C GLU A 321 8.00 20.69 14.97
N GLU A 322 7.70 20.79 13.68
CA GLU A 322 6.35 21.11 13.19
C GLU A 322 5.35 20.02 13.54
N CYS A 323 5.70 18.74 13.36
CA CYS A 323 4.89 17.60 13.78
C CYS A 323 4.57 17.67 15.27
N LYS A 324 5.56 17.90 16.13
CA LYS A 324 5.34 18.07 17.59
C LYS A 324 4.40 19.23 17.90
N LYS A 325 4.54 20.37 17.22
CA LYS A 325 3.64 21.53 17.38
C LYS A 325 2.22 21.19 16.95
N LEU A 326 2.04 20.43 15.87
CA LEU A 326 0.73 19.99 15.39
C LEU A 326 0.09 18.97 16.34
N GLU A 327 0.87 18.02 16.87
CA GLU A 327 0.41 17.05 17.87
C GLU A 327 -0.09 17.75 19.14
N MET A 328 0.63 18.76 19.64
CA MET A 328 0.17 19.55 20.79
C MET A 328 -1.15 20.28 20.49
N LYS A 329 -1.26 20.92 19.32
CA LYS A 329 -2.50 21.58 18.89
C LYS A 329 -3.67 20.61 18.75
N LEU A 330 -3.42 19.41 18.23
CA LEU A 330 -4.42 18.35 18.12
C LEU A 330 -4.91 17.92 19.50
N ALA A 331 -3.99 17.68 20.44
CA ALA A 331 -4.32 17.31 21.81
C ALA A 331 -5.16 18.38 22.52
N ASP A 332 -4.89 19.66 22.29
CA ASP A 332 -5.69 20.76 22.85
C ASP A 332 -7.08 20.86 22.19
N CYS A 333 -7.16 20.76 20.86
CA CYS A 333 -8.44 20.66 20.15
C CYS A 333 -9.28 19.47 20.62
N GLU A 334 -8.68 18.32 20.90
CA GLU A 334 -9.38 17.15 21.43
C GLU A 334 -9.91 17.35 22.85
N LYS A 335 -9.19 18.10 23.70
CA LYS A 335 -9.69 18.49 25.03
C LYS A 335 -10.88 19.43 24.90
N GLU A 336 -10.80 20.42 24.01
CA GLU A 336 -11.90 21.35 23.75
C GLU A 336 -13.12 20.62 23.20
N LYS A 337 -12.95 19.73 22.21
CA LYS A 337 -14.01 18.87 21.68
C LYS A 337 -14.70 18.07 22.79
N ARG A 338 -13.93 17.41 23.66
CA ARG A 338 -14.49 16.67 24.81
C ARG A 338 -15.27 17.57 25.76
N ASN A 339 -14.82 18.81 25.97
CA ASN A 339 -15.54 19.77 26.81
C ASN A 339 -16.85 20.23 26.15
N PHE A 340 -16.85 20.47 24.83
CA PHE A 340 -18.06 20.81 24.08
C PHE A 340 -19.04 19.65 23.99
N GLU A 341 -18.58 18.41 23.81
CA GLU A 341 -19.44 17.22 23.84
C GLU A 341 -20.16 17.05 25.18
N LYS A 342 -19.46 17.28 26.31
CA LYS A 342 -20.10 17.26 27.64
C LYS A 342 -21.19 18.32 27.77
N LYS A 343 -20.93 19.55 27.31
CA LYS A 343 -21.91 20.65 27.31
C LYS A 343 -23.10 20.33 26.40
N TYR A 344 -22.82 19.79 25.21
CA TYR A 344 -23.84 19.38 24.26
C TYR A 344 -24.76 18.31 24.86
N ASN A 345 -24.20 17.25 25.43
CA ASN A 345 -24.97 16.18 26.09
C ASN A 345 -25.80 16.72 27.27
N GLN A 346 -25.27 17.68 28.03
CA GLN A 346 -26.02 18.33 29.11
C GLN A 346 -27.22 19.14 28.57
N VAL A 347 -27.03 19.90 27.49
CA VAL A 347 -28.11 20.67 26.86
C VAL A 347 -29.16 19.74 26.24
N VAL A 348 -28.74 18.72 25.51
CA VAL A 348 -29.63 17.70 24.94
C VAL A 348 -30.47 17.03 26.03
N GLY A 349 -29.85 16.68 27.16
CA GLY A 349 -30.57 16.12 28.31
C GLY A 349 -31.62 17.08 28.89
N LYS A 350 -31.32 18.39 28.99
CA LYS A 350 -32.29 19.40 29.44
C LYS A 350 -33.42 19.59 28.46
N VAL A 351 -33.12 19.66 27.15
CA VAL A 351 -34.13 19.78 26.09
C VAL A 351 -35.06 18.57 26.11
N GLY A 352 -34.51 17.34 26.26
CA GLY A 352 -35.32 16.13 26.37
C GLY A 352 -36.31 16.17 27.54
N LYS A 353 -35.88 16.67 28.71
CA LYS A 353 -36.77 16.85 29.87
C LYS A 353 -37.89 17.86 29.59
N LEU A 354 -37.54 19.04 29.07
CA LEU A 354 -38.51 20.09 28.74
C LEU A 354 -39.52 19.62 27.67
N VAL A 355 -39.08 18.80 26.71
CA VAL A 355 -39.97 18.22 25.70
C VAL A 355 -40.97 17.24 26.33
N ASN A 356 -40.54 16.42 27.28
CA ASN A 356 -41.43 15.52 28.01
C ASN A 356 -42.43 16.29 28.88
N GLU A 357 -41.96 17.26 29.66
CA GLU A 357 -42.81 18.14 30.48
C GLU A 357 -43.85 18.87 29.62
N LEU A 358 -43.44 19.43 28.47
CA LEU A 358 -44.34 20.08 27.53
C LEU A 358 -45.39 19.11 26.97
N LYS A 359 -45.02 17.84 26.75
CA LYS A 359 -45.94 16.82 26.27
C LYS A 359 -46.97 16.45 27.33
N GLU A 360 -46.53 16.24 28.57
CA GLU A 360 -47.38 15.96 29.72
C GLU A 360 -48.37 17.11 29.98
N GLU A 361 -47.90 18.36 29.96
CA GLU A 361 -48.74 19.54 30.11
C GLU A 361 -49.78 19.67 28.99
N LYS A 362 -49.40 19.36 27.74
CA LYS A 362 -50.34 19.35 26.61
C LYS A 362 -51.42 18.28 26.76
N GLU A 363 -51.06 17.09 27.19
CA GLU A 363 -52.00 16.00 27.45
C GLU A 363 -52.93 16.34 28.62
N LEU A 364 -52.39 16.89 29.71
CA LEU A 364 -53.19 17.37 30.85
C LEU A 364 -54.17 18.47 30.45
N ASN A 365 -53.72 19.48 29.70
CA ASN A 365 -54.58 20.57 29.23
C ASN A 365 -55.72 20.05 28.34
N LYS A 366 -55.43 19.07 27.47
CA LYS A 366 -56.43 18.41 26.64
C LYS A 366 -57.50 17.72 27.50
N CYS A 367 -57.09 16.88 28.45
CA CYS A 367 -58.01 16.19 29.37
C CYS A 367 -58.86 17.17 30.19
N LEU A 368 -58.26 18.26 30.68
CA LEU A 368 -58.98 19.29 31.44
C LEU A 368 -60.03 20.00 30.59
N ARG A 369 -59.72 20.31 29.32
CA ARG A 369 -60.69 20.91 28.39
C ARG A 369 -61.84 19.96 28.06
N GLU A 370 -61.56 18.68 27.85
CA GLU A 370 -62.59 17.66 27.63
C GLU A 370 -63.50 17.52 28.85
N ASN A 371 -62.92 17.50 30.06
CA ASN A 371 -63.67 17.46 31.30
C ASN A 371 -64.50 18.73 31.51
N GLN A 372 -63.94 19.91 31.25
CA GLN A 372 -64.66 21.19 31.31
C GLN A 372 -65.86 21.20 30.36
N ALA A 373 -65.71 20.71 29.13
CA ALA A 373 -66.80 20.60 28.17
C ALA A 373 -67.89 19.64 28.65
N ALA A 374 -67.52 18.47 29.19
CA ALA A 374 -68.46 17.51 29.74
C ALA A 374 -69.25 18.07 30.95
N TRP A 375 -68.60 18.85 31.81
CA TRP A 375 -69.28 19.53 32.92
C TRP A 375 -70.19 20.65 32.44
N GLN A 376 -69.77 21.43 31.45
CA GLN A 376 -70.62 22.46 30.84
C GLN A 376 -71.89 21.83 30.26
N GLU A 377 -71.77 20.70 29.55
CA GLU A 377 -72.91 19.96 29.01
C GLU A 377 -73.84 19.45 30.12
N LYS A 378 -73.30 18.85 31.19
CA LYS A 378 -74.08 18.41 32.35
C LYS A 378 -74.79 19.56 33.05
N VAL A 379 -74.13 20.70 33.21
CA VAL A 379 -74.74 21.90 33.81
C VAL A 379 -75.91 22.36 32.95
N ILE A 380 -75.73 22.47 31.63
CA ILE A 380 -76.81 22.82 30.70
C ILE A 380 -77.97 21.80 30.79
N GLU A 381 -77.66 20.51 30.87
CA GLU A 381 -78.68 19.46 30.99
C GLU A 381 -79.48 19.58 32.30
N ILE A 382 -78.81 19.81 33.42
CA ILE A 382 -79.44 20.00 34.74
C ILE A 382 -80.26 21.30 34.75
N GLU A 383 -79.74 22.39 34.20
CA GLU A 383 -80.43 23.67 34.08
C GLU A 383 -81.73 23.51 33.28
N ASN A 384 -81.68 22.80 32.15
CA ASN A 384 -82.86 22.51 31.33
C ASN A 384 -83.89 21.66 32.09
N LYS A 385 -83.45 20.59 32.78
CA LYS A 385 -84.34 19.75 33.61
C LYS A 385 -84.96 20.54 34.76
N PHE A 386 -84.20 21.44 35.38
CA PHE A 386 -84.68 22.30 36.43
C PHE A 386 -85.74 23.27 35.91
N GLN A 387 -85.48 23.95 34.79
CA GLN A 387 -86.45 24.84 34.14
C GLN A 387 -87.72 24.10 33.70
N GLU A 388 -87.62 22.86 33.24
CA GLU A 388 -88.79 22.06 32.87
C GLU A 388 -89.60 21.65 34.09
N SER A 389 -88.95 21.23 35.18
CA SER A 389 -89.60 20.97 36.47
C SER A 389 -90.25 22.22 37.06
N GLU A 390 -89.58 23.37 36.95
CA GLU A 390 -90.13 24.66 37.38
C GLU A 390 -91.35 25.06 36.55
N LYS A 391 -91.34 24.86 35.23
CA LYS A 391 -92.51 25.06 34.37
C LYS A 391 -93.67 24.15 34.77
N ILE A 392 -93.41 22.87 35.01
CA ILE A 392 -94.44 21.91 35.46
C ILE A 392 -95.02 22.35 36.81
N ARG A 393 -94.18 22.65 37.80
CA ARG A 393 -94.64 23.12 39.12
C ARG A 393 -95.41 24.43 39.03
N THR A 394 -94.99 25.36 38.18
CA THR A 394 -95.71 26.64 38.00
C THR A 394 -97.06 26.45 37.30
N THR A 395 -97.16 25.54 36.33
CA THR A 395 -98.45 25.16 35.74
C THR A 395 -99.36 24.46 36.74
N GLU A 396 -98.85 23.52 37.54
CA GLU A 396 -99.62 22.85 38.60
C GLU A 396 -100.10 23.84 39.67
N VAL A 397 -99.22 24.76 40.12
CA VAL A 397 -99.62 25.81 41.06
C VAL A 397 -100.69 26.72 40.46
N ARG A 398 -100.58 27.07 39.18
CA ARG A 398 -101.61 27.87 38.48
C ARG A 398 -102.93 27.11 38.39
N GLU A 399 -102.92 25.84 38.00
CA GLU A 399 -104.12 25.00 37.92
C GLU A 399 -104.76 24.82 39.29
N LEU A 400 -103.97 24.57 40.35
CA LEU A 400 -104.48 24.50 41.72
C LEU A 400 -105.03 25.85 42.19
N GLN A 401 -104.40 26.97 41.83
CA GLN A 401 -104.92 28.31 42.11
C GLN A 401 -106.24 28.58 41.38
N GLU A 402 -106.36 28.19 40.12
CA GLU A 402 -107.61 28.26 39.33
C GLU A 402 -108.69 27.38 39.96
N GLN A 403 -108.38 26.14 40.37
CA GLN A 403 -109.33 25.27 41.08
C GLN A 403 -109.80 25.86 42.42
N VAL A 404 -108.89 26.45 43.20
CA VAL A 404 -109.25 27.12 44.46
C VAL A 404 -110.10 28.37 44.19
N ALA A 405 -109.79 29.14 43.14
CA ALA A 405 -110.59 30.28 42.72
C ALA A 405 -112.00 29.84 42.28
N ASP A 406 -112.11 28.78 41.47
CA ASP A 406 -113.38 28.19 41.04
C ASP A 406 -114.19 27.67 42.23
N LEU A 407 -113.55 26.99 43.20
CA LEU A 407 -114.20 26.54 44.43
C LEU A 407 -114.69 27.74 45.28
N MET A 408 -113.89 28.80 45.39
CA MET A 408 -114.33 30.02 46.06
C MET A 408 -115.48 30.71 45.33
N HIS A 409 -115.45 30.77 44.00
CA HIS A 409 -116.55 31.31 43.19
C HIS A 409 -117.81 30.45 43.33
N HIS A 410 -117.69 29.13 43.36
CA HIS A 410 -118.81 28.23 43.60
C HIS A 410 -119.40 28.43 45.01
N LEU A 411 -118.56 28.54 46.05
CA LEU A 411 -119.02 28.81 47.42
C LEU A 411 -119.69 30.19 47.54
N GLN A 412 -119.12 31.22 46.91
CA GLN A 412 -119.73 32.56 46.85
C GLN A 412 -121.03 32.56 46.06
N ALA A 413 -121.11 31.83 44.94
CA ALA A 413 -122.36 31.65 44.20
C ALA A 413 -123.39 30.89 45.04
N GLN A 414 -122.98 29.86 45.80
CA GLN A 414 -123.85 29.12 46.70
C GLN A 414 -124.35 29.97 47.88
N GLU A 415 -123.51 30.83 48.47
CA GLU A 415 -123.90 31.82 49.47
C GLU A 415 -124.83 32.89 48.87
N ALA A 416 -124.55 33.39 47.66
CA ALA A 416 -125.41 34.34 46.96
C ALA A 416 -126.79 33.75 46.63
N ILE A 417 -126.85 32.47 46.23
CA ILE A 417 -128.10 31.71 46.01
C ILE A 417 -128.82 31.46 47.35
N ALA A 418 -128.10 31.30 48.47
CA ALA A 418 -128.69 31.16 49.80
C ALA A 418 -129.28 32.48 50.34
N CYS A 419 -128.70 33.64 49.97
CA CYS A 419 -129.17 34.97 50.33
C CYS A 419 -130.19 35.60 49.34
N ALA A 420 -130.54 34.92 48.24
CA ALA A 420 -131.52 35.41 47.28
C ALA A 420 -132.99 35.25 47.75
N PRO A 421 -133.91 36.17 47.41
CA PRO A 421 -135.34 36.08 47.76
C PRO A 421 -136.03 34.83 47.18
N GLN A 422 -137.10 34.37 47.84
CA GLN A 422 -137.77 33.08 47.62
C GLN A 422 -138.34 32.89 46.19
N GLU A 423 -138.59 33.97 45.44
CA GLU A 423 -139.10 33.92 44.05
C GLU A 423 -138.02 33.53 43.02
N THR A 424 -136.78 33.99 43.19
CA THR A 424 -135.66 33.70 42.25
C THR A 424 -135.10 32.28 42.34
N ARG A 425 -135.47 31.51 43.37
CA ARG A 425 -134.95 30.16 43.62
C ARG A 425 -135.60 29.08 42.75
N GLN A 426 -136.80 29.35 42.21
CA GLN A 426 -137.51 28.42 41.32
C GLN A 426 -137.11 28.56 39.86
N GLU A 427 -136.73 29.76 39.38
CA GLU A 427 -136.36 29.97 37.97
C GLU A 427 -134.97 29.41 37.60
N LEU A 428 -134.06 29.27 38.57
CA LEU A 428 -132.70 28.77 38.32
C LEU A 428 -132.58 27.23 38.29
N GLN A 429 -133.63 26.49 38.66
CA GLN A 429 -133.60 25.03 38.70
C GLN A 429 -133.99 24.37 37.36
N GLU A 430 -134.52 25.14 36.39
CA GLU A 430 -134.97 24.66 35.08
C GLU A 430 -134.12 25.17 33.89
N GLY A 431 -132.98 25.80 34.15
CA GLY A 431 -132.08 26.33 33.12
C GLY A 431 -131.25 25.24 32.42
N GLN A 432 -131.74 24.73 31.28
CA GLN A 432 -131.00 23.79 30.43
C GLN A 432 -129.94 24.55 29.60
N MET A 433 -128.64 24.37 29.92
CA MET A 433 -127.53 25.05 29.23
C MET A 433 -126.93 24.17 28.14
N PHE A 434 -127.08 24.58 26.88
CA PHE A 434 -126.51 23.93 25.69
C PHE A 434 -125.11 24.50 25.43
N VAL A 435 -124.05 23.69 25.56
CA VAL A 435 -122.67 24.09 25.23
C VAL A 435 -122.37 23.67 23.80
N GLY A 436 -122.25 24.65 22.89
CA GLY A 436 -121.84 24.45 21.51
C GLY A 436 -120.34 24.20 21.39
N GLU A 437 -119.97 23.23 20.55
CA GLU A 437 -118.59 22.89 20.20
C GLU A 437 -117.91 24.01 19.40
N GLY A 438 -116.68 24.38 19.81
CA GLY A 438 -115.88 25.44 19.20
C GLY A 438 -114.44 25.02 18.91
N SER A 439 -114.25 24.42 17.73
CA SER A 439 -113.08 24.45 16.83
C SER A 439 -111.66 24.20 17.35
N SER A 440 -111.10 23.05 16.95
CA SER A 440 -109.67 22.75 16.94
C SER A 440 -108.96 23.37 15.72
N SER A 441 -108.09 24.34 15.95
CA SER A 441 -107.17 24.84 14.92
C SER A 441 -105.76 24.29 15.14
N GLN A 442 -105.44 23.24 14.37
CA GLN A 442 -104.08 22.76 14.15
C GLN A 442 -103.19 23.89 13.61
N ASN A 443 -101.96 24.02 14.12
CA ASN A 443 -100.94 24.76 13.39
C ASN A 443 -99.59 24.05 13.35
N ARG A 444 -99.04 24.10 12.14
CA ARG A 444 -98.02 23.23 11.54
C ARG A 444 -96.60 23.60 11.98
N LYS A 445 -95.76 22.58 12.13
CA LYS A 445 -94.28 22.71 12.14
C LYS A 445 -93.74 23.10 10.76
N PRO A 446 -92.65 23.87 10.67
CA PRO A 446 -91.69 23.74 9.58
C PRO A 446 -90.40 23.03 10.03
N ARG A 447 -89.83 22.34 9.05
CA ARG A 447 -88.76 21.36 9.12
C ARG A 447 -87.42 22.03 8.75
N ARG A 448 -86.35 21.60 9.43
CA ARG A 448 -84.90 21.90 9.27
C ARG A 448 -84.36 21.95 7.82
N LYS A 449 -83.21 22.62 7.67
CA LYS A 449 -81.94 22.14 7.03
C LYS A 449 -80.81 23.13 7.37
N HIS A 450 -79.91 22.87 8.33
CA HIS A 450 -78.67 22.06 8.29
C HIS A 450 -77.76 22.29 7.07
N ARG A 451 -76.60 22.87 7.38
CA ARG A 451 -75.38 23.06 6.58
C ARG A 451 -74.51 21.81 6.67
#